data_AF-A0A9P4QKQ2-F1
#
_entry.id   AF-A0A9P4QKQ2-F1
#
_cell.length_a   1.000
_cell.length_b   1.000
_cell.length_c   1.000
_cell.angle_alpha   90.00
_cell.angle_beta   90.00
_cell.angle_gamma   90.00
#
_symmetry.space_group_name_H-M   'P 1'
#
loop_
_entity.id
_entity.type
_entity.pdbx_description
1 polymer ?
#
loop_
_entity_poly.entity_id
_entity_poly.type
_entity_poly.pdbx_seq_one_letter_code
_entity_poly.pdbx_strand_id
1 'polypeptide(L)'
;MWLIRCIDLRLVEFLGACVPPYAILSHCWGDDETTKSKAGFRKIEFAAEQALKDSLLFVWVDTCCIDKSSSTELSEAINSMFNWYRNARVCYAFLEDVETMEEFERSRWFQRGWTLQEMIASDAVAFYSSQWLFLGWKTDSHVPSMIEQGVRNSTTGSRTLHP
;
A
#
# COMPACT_ATOMS: atom_id res chain seq x y z
N MET A 1 5.01 15.68 -6.90
CA MET A 1 4.44 14.57 -6.11
C MET A 1 3.15 15.05 -5.50
N TRP A 2 2.06 14.35 -5.77
CA TRP A 2 0.77 14.62 -5.15
C TRP A 2 0.64 13.87 -3.82
N LEU A 3 0.03 14.51 -2.82
CA LEU A 3 -0.28 13.94 -1.53
C LEU A 3 -1.71 14.30 -1.13
N ILE A 4 -2.39 13.40 -0.44
CA ILE A 4 -3.70 13.64 0.16
C ILE A 4 -3.48 14.22 1.56
N ARG A 5 -4.03 15.40 1.82
CA ARG A 5 -4.02 15.99 3.15
C ARG A 5 -5.06 15.31 4.04
N CYS A 6 -4.63 14.76 5.18
CA CYS A 6 -5.46 13.87 5.98
C CYS A 6 -6.66 14.56 6.66
N ILE A 7 -6.61 15.87 6.90
CA ILE A 7 -7.69 16.60 7.58
C ILE A 7 -8.95 16.80 6.73
N ASP A 8 -8.81 16.85 5.40
CA ASP A 8 -9.91 17.20 4.49
C ASP A 8 -9.88 16.45 3.16
N LEU A 9 -9.00 15.46 3.05
CA LEU A 9 -8.80 14.57 1.92
C LEU A 9 -8.55 15.28 0.58
N ARG A 10 -8.06 16.53 0.63
CA ARG A 10 -7.70 17.27 -0.57
C ARG A 10 -6.34 16.83 -1.11
N LEU A 11 -6.26 16.70 -2.42
CA LEU A 11 -5.01 16.47 -3.12
C LEU A 11 -4.20 17.78 -3.18
N VAL A 12 -2.92 17.70 -2.79
CA VAL A 12 -1.98 18.82 -2.75
C VAL A 12 -0.71 18.43 -3.48
N GLU A 13 -0.25 19.29 -4.38
CA GLU A 13 0.99 19.07 -5.11
C GLU A 13 2.19 19.63 -4.36
N PHE A 14 3.26 18.83 -4.31
CA PHE A 14 4.56 19.22 -3.78
C PHE A 14 5.65 18.99 -4.83
N LEU A 15 6.55 19.96 -4.97
CA LEU A 15 7.66 19.91 -5.92
C LEU A 15 8.99 19.66 -5.19
N GLY A 16 9.74 18.65 -5.62
CA GLY A 16 11.12 18.40 -5.20
C GLY A 16 11.33 18.28 -3.68
N ALA A 17 12.28 19.06 -3.13
CA ALA A 17 12.71 19.00 -1.73
C ALA A 17 11.65 19.50 -0.71
N CYS A 18 10.50 20.00 -1.17
CA CYS A 18 9.44 20.52 -0.31
C CYS A 18 8.40 19.45 0.10
N VAL A 19 8.64 18.18 -0.19
CA VAL A 19 7.72 17.09 0.19
C VAL A 19 7.77 16.90 1.72
N PRO A 20 6.65 17.12 2.44
CA PRO A 20 6.60 16.93 3.89
C PRO A 20 6.66 15.43 4.24
N PRO A 21 6.87 15.04 5.51
CA PRO A 21 6.68 13.65 5.92
C PRO A 21 5.26 13.15 5.61
N TYR A 22 5.14 11.94 5.08
CA TYR A 22 3.87 11.33 4.69
C TYR A 22 3.83 9.83 5.01
N ALA A 23 2.62 9.30 5.15
CA ALA A 23 2.36 7.86 5.10
C ALA A 23 2.09 7.43 3.66
N ILE A 24 2.27 6.15 3.34
CA ILE A 24 1.91 5.59 2.04
C ILE A 24 0.95 4.41 2.23
N LEU A 25 -0.10 4.34 1.41
CA LEU A 25 -1.04 3.22 1.42
C LEU A 25 -0.71 2.24 0.29
N SER A 26 -0.27 1.04 0.65
CA SER A 26 -0.17 -0.09 -0.28
C SER A 26 -1.44 -0.94 -0.16
N HIS A 27 -2.14 -1.16 -1.27
CA HIS A 27 -3.36 -1.96 -1.29
C HIS A 27 -3.45 -2.78 -2.58
N CYS A 28 -4.27 -3.84 -2.54
CA CYS A 28 -4.66 -4.55 -3.74
C CYS A 28 -5.81 -3.81 -4.43
N TRP A 29 -5.70 -3.65 -5.75
CA TRP A 29 -6.78 -3.16 -6.59
C TRP A 29 -7.81 -4.29 -6.69
N GLY A 30 -9.01 -4.09 -6.18
CA GLY A 30 -10.14 -5.00 -6.44
C GLY A 30 -10.69 -4.83 -7.87
N ASP A 31 -11.39 -5.84 -8.38
CA ASP A 31 -11.96 -5.85 -9.74
C ASP A 31 -12.99 -4.71 -9.99
N ASP A 32 -13.54 -4.12 -8.92
CA ASP A 32 -14.53 -3.03 -8.95
C ASP A 32 -13.96 -1.67 -8.45
N GLU A 33 -12.65 -1.58 -8.21
CA GLU A 33 -12.06 -0.43 -7.52
C GLU A 33 -11.60 0.67 -8.48
N THR A 34 -12.50 1.61 -8.72
CA THR A 34 -12.11 2.98 -9.08
C THR A 34 -12.09 3.84 -7.82
N THR A 35 -11.32 4.94 -7.82
CA THR A 35 -11.34 5.98 -6.76
C THR A 35 -12.72 6.56 -6.47
N LYS A 36 -13.68 6.34 -7.38
CA LYS A 36 -15.08 6.76 -7.29
C LYS A 36 -15.98 5.73 -6.60
N SER A 37 -15.47 4.52 -6.35
CA SER A 37 -16.19 3.50 -5.60
C SER A 37 -16.21 3.86 -4.11
N LYS A 38 -17.29 3.49 -3.41
CA LYS A 38 -17.39 3.67 -1.95
C LYS A 38 -16.28 2.92 -1.21
N ALA A 39 -15.84 1.78 -1.73
CA ALA A 39 -14.77 0.96 -1.15
C ALA A 39 -13.41 1.67 -1.23
N GLY A 40 -13.03 2.14 -2.44
CA GLY A 40 -11.79 2.88 -2.64
C GLY A 40 -11.72 4.17 -1.82
N PHE A 41 -12.83 4.92 -1.73
CA PHE A 41 -12.88 6.13 -0.90
C PHE A 41 -12.68 5.81 0.59
N ARG A 42 -13.31 4.74 1.09
CA ARG A 42 -13.19 4.33 2.49
C ARG A 42 -11.76 3.92 2.86
N LYS A 43 -11.01 3.30 1.94
CA LYS A 43 -9.59 2.98 2.18
C LYS A 43 -8.75 4.24 2.41
N ILE A 44 -9.05 5.32 1.69
CA ILE A 44 -8.37 6.61 1.83
C ILE A 44 -8.72 7.27 3.16
N GLU A 45 -10.00 7.26 3.55
CA GLU A 45 -10.45 7.80 4.85
C GLU A 45 -9.70 7.14 6.01
N PHE A 46 -9.67 5.82 6.04
CA PHE A 46 -8.98 5.10 7.11
C PHE A 46 -7.46 5.32 7.10
N ALA A 47 -6.84 5.35 5.92
CA ALA A 47 -5.41 5.65 5.82
C ALA A 47 -5.09 7.07 6.32
N ALA A 48 -5.96 8.04 6.05
CA ALA A 48 -5.84 9.40 6.57
C ALA A 48 -6.04 9.47 8.08
N GLU A 49 -7.06 8.79 8.62
CA GLU A 49 -7.28 8.70 10.07
C GLU A 49 -6.09 8.05 10.79
N GLN A 50 -5.55 6.97 10.23
CA GLN A 50 -4.38 6.29 10.78
C GLN A 50 -3.12 7.18 10.70
N ALA A 51 -2.90 7.86 9.57
CA ALA A 51 -1.83 8.86 9.44
C ALA A 51 -1.91 9.94 10.51
N LEU A 52 -3.11 10.47 10.80
CA LEU A 52 -3.28 11.46 11.87
C LEU A 52 -2.93 10.91 13.26
N LYS A 53 -3.28 9.65 13.56
CA LYS A 53 -2.86 8.97 14.81
C LYS A 53 -1.34 8.85 14.90
N ASP A 54 -0.69 8.60 13.78
CA ASP A 54 0.76 8.51 13.65
C ASP A 54 1.46 9.88 13.44
N SER A 55 0.73 10.98 13.67
CA SER A 55 1.21 12.37 13.56
C SER A 55 1.70 12.77 12.16
N LEU A 56 1.10 12.18 11.12
CA LEU A 56 1.35 12.48 9.72
C LEU A 56 0.14 13.22 9.13
N LEU A 57 0.38 14.36 8.50
CA LEU A 57 -0.66 15.20 7.91
C LEU A 57 -0.99 14.85 6.46
N PHE A 58 -0.19 13.96 5.87
CA PHE A 58 -0.28 13.61 4.46
C PHE A 58 -0.18 12.10 4.25
N VAL A 59 -0.96 11.60 3.30
CA VAL A 59 -0.90 10.21 2.82
C VAL A 59 -0.76 10.18 1.30
N TRP A 60 0.05 9.26 0.79
CA TRP A 60 0.13 8.96 -0.63
C TRP A 60 -0.67 7.70 -0.95
N VAL A 61 -1.43 7.75 -2.03
CA VAL A 61 -2.21 6.61 -2.54
C VAL A 61 -2.10 6.60 -4.06
N ASP A 62 -1.62 5.50 -4.65
CA ASP A 62 -1.35 5.36 -6.08
C ASP A 62 -2.57 5.67 -6.98
N THR A 63 -3.76 5.27 -6.54
CA THR A 63 -5.03 5.49 -7.24
C THR A 63 -5.40 6.97 -7.37
N CYS A 64 -4.94 7.82 -6.44
CA CYS A 64 -5.26 9.25 -6.38
C CYS A 64 -4.10 10.17 -6.76
N CYS A 65 -2.87 9.74 -6.48
CA CYS A 65 -1.69 10.60 -6.52
C CYS A 65 -0.84 10.42 -7.80
N ILE A 66 -1.25 9.52 -8.69
CA ILE A 66 -0.65 9.33 -10.02
C ILE A 66 -1.71 9.66 -11.07
N ASP A 67 -1.49 10.67 -11.90
CA ASP A 67 -2.33 10.85 -13.08
C ASP A 67 -1.98 9.81 -14.15
N LYS A 68 -2.84 8.79 -14.26
CA LYS A 68 -2.70 7.71 -15.25
C LYS A 68 -3.11 8.12 -16.67
N SER A 69 -3.67 9.32 -16.86
CA SER A 69 -4.05 9.84 -18.18
C SER A 69 -2.89 10.50 -18.92
N SER A 70 -1.79 10.80 -18.23
CA SER A 70 -0.54 11.34 -18.76
C SER A 70 0.53 10.25 -18.87
N SER A 71 0.88 9.86 -20.10
CA SER A 71 1.90 8.83 -20.35
C SER A 71 3.30 9.24 -19.87
N THR A 72 3.58 10.55 -19.81
CA THR A 72 4.80 11.13 -19.26
C THR A 72 4.83 10.99 -17.74
N GLU A 73 3.75 11.36 -17.05
CA GLU A 73 3.66 11.25 -15.59
C GLU A 73 3.69 9.78 -15.14
N LEU A 74 3.04 8.89 -15.88
CA LEU A 74 3.10 7.45 -15.61
C LEU A 74 4.53 6.89 -15.68
N SER A 75 5.32 7.32 -16.66
CA SER A 75 6.72 6.86 -16.82
C SER A 75 7.63 7.41 -15.71
N GLU A 76 7.44 8.67 -15.31
CA GLU A 76 8.16 9.27 -14.19
C GLU A 76 7.74 8.67 -12.84
N ALA A 77 6.45 8.33 -12.70
CA ALA A 77 5.91 7.68 -11.51
C ALA A 77 6.47 6.28 -11.31
N ILE A 78 6.60 5.49 -12.38
CA ILE A 78 7.24 4.16 -12.31
C ILE A 78 8.69 4.28 -11.84
N ASN A 79 9.45 5.24 -12.37
CA ASN A 79 10.84 5.46 -11.96
C ASN A 79 10.96 6.02 -10.53
N SER A 80 9.91 6.67 -10.03
CA SER A 80 9.91 7.35 -8.72
C SER A 80 9.24 6.56 -7.61
N MET A 81 8.45 5.53 -7.92
CA MET A 81 7.64 4.78 -6.96
C MET A 81 8.49 4.18 -5.84
N PHE A 82 9.64 3.59 -6.18
CA PHE A 82 10.58 3.07 -5.19
C PHE A 82 11.03 4.16 -4.19
N ASN A 83 11.34 5.36 -4.70
CA ASN A 83 11.73 6.49 -3.84
C ASN A 83 10.56 6.99 -3.00
N TRP A 84 9.33 6.96 -3.51
CA TRP A 84 8.15 7.35 -2.73
C TRP A 84 7.87 6.38 -1.58
N TYR A 85 8.02 5.07 -1.80
CA TYR A 85 7.92 4.10 -0.72
C TYR A 85 9.08 4.22 0.28
N ARG A 86 10.32 4.40 -0.21
CA ARG A 86 11.50 4.57 0.64
C ARG A 86 11.45 5.81 1.52
N ASN A 87 10.96 6.92 1.00
CA ASN A 87 10.92 8.19 1.73
C ASN A 87 9.66 8.34 2.59
N ALA A 88 8.69 7.44 2.47
CA ALA A 88 7.52 7.43 3.33
C ALA A 88 7.93 7.13 4.77
N ARG A 89 7.28 7.78 5.73
CA ARG A 89 7.53 7.53 7.16
C ARG A 89 7.04 6.15 7.58
N VAL A 90 5.95 5.70 6.98
CA VAL A 90 5.33 4.40 7.20
C VAL A 90 4.53 4.00 5.97
N CYS A 91 4.57 2.73 5.63
CA CYS A 91 3.70 2.09 4.66
C CYS A 91 2.59 1.32 5.40
N TYR A 92 1.34 1.68 5.14
CA TYR A 92 0.18 0.91 5.56
C TYR A 92 -0.14 -0.10 4.47
N ALA A 93 0.10 -1.38 4.74
CA ALA A 93 -0.27 -2.48 3.87
C ALA A 93 -1.69 -2.95 4.22
N PHE A 94 -2.67 -2.57 3.41
CA PHE A 94 -4.06 -2.97 3.59
C PHE A 94 -4.35 -4.30 2.88
N LEU A 95 -4.65 -5.32 3.66
CA LEU A 95 -4.92 -6.68 3.23
C LEU A 95 -6.43 -6.91 3.18
N GLU A 96 -7.04 -6.56 2.05
CA GLU A 96 -8.51 -6.63 1.86
C GLU A 96 -9.09 -8.03 2.00
N ASP A 97 -8.28 -9.07 1.80
CA ASP A 97 -8.67 -10.47 1.84
C ASP A 97 -8.23 -11.20 3.11
N VAL A 98 -7.88 -10.45 4.15
CA VAL A 98 -7.45 -10.97 5.45
C VAL A 98 -8.34 -10.37 6.52
N GLU A 99 -9.07 -11.19 7.27
CA GLU A 99 -9.79 -10.77 8.48
C GLU A 99 -8.92 -10.94 9.72
N THR A 100 -8.16 -12.05 9.79
CA THR A 100 -7.36 -12.43 10.96
C THR A 100 -5.93 -12.86 10.60
N MET A 101 -5.06 -13.00 11.60
CA MET A 101 -3.65 -13.37 11.39
C MET A 101 -3.48 -14.77 10.77
N GLU A 102 -4.43 -15.67 10.97
CA GLU A 102 -4.40 -17.01 10.37
C GLU A 102 -4.50 -16.98 8.84
N GLU A 103 -5.07 -15.91 8.28
CA GLU A 103 -5.25 -15.73 6.83
C GLU A 103 -4.12 -14.91 6.19
N PHE A 104 -3.26 -14.30 7.02
CA PHE A 104 -2.21 -13.39 6.58
C PHE A 104 -1.35 -13.99 5.46
N GLU A 105 -0.80 -15.19 5.67
CA GLU A 105 0.06 -15.88 4.69
C GLU A 105 -0.63 -16.18 3.35
N ARG A 106 -1.96 -16.16 3.33
CA ARG A 106 -2.77 -16.46 2.13
C ARG A 106 -3.16 -15.20 1.37
N SER A 107 -2.87 -14.01 1.90
CA SER A 107 -3.24 -12.76 1.25
C SER A 107 -2.68 -12.69 -0.17
N ARG A 108 -3.54 -12.27 -1.11
CA ARG A 108 -3.18 -11.94 -2.48
C ARG A 108 -2.14 -10.83 -2.55
N TRP A 109 -2.01 -10.01 -1.50
CA TRP A 109 -0.97 -8.98 -1.41
C TRP A 109 0.44 -9.57 -1.62
N PHE A 110 0.72 -10.76 -1.07
CA PHE A 110 2.01 -11.46 -1.24
C PHE A 110 2.22 -12.09 -2.62
N GLN A 111 1.17 -12.15 -3.45
CA GLN A 111 1.20 -12.84 -4.74
C GLN A 111 1.50 -11.90 -5.91
N ARG A 112 1.56 -10.58 -5.70
CA ARG A 112 1.78 -9.60 -6.78
C ARG A 112 3.26 -9.25 -6.92
N GLY A 113 3.75 -9.20 -8.15
CA GLY A 113 5.16 -8.93 -8.46
C GLY A 113 5.68 -7.55 -8.05
N TRP A 114 4.78 -6.58 -7.79
CA TRP A 114 5.14 -5.22 -7.37
C TRP A 114 5.23 -5.05 -5.86
N THR A 115 4.48 -5.84 -5.09
CA THR A 115 4.42 -5.70 -3.63
C THR A 115 5.76 -5.95 -2.95
N LEU A 116 6.57 -6.83 -3.52
CA LEU A 116 7.91 -7.10 -3.03
C LEU A 116 8.80 -5.85 -3.13
N GLN A 117 8.66 -5.04 -4.17
CA GLN A 117 9.42 -3.80 -4.31
C GLN A 117 8.95 -2.72 -3.31
N GLU A 118 7.64 -2.61 -3.09
CA GLU A 118 7.04 -1.68 -2.11
C GLU A 118 7.44 -2.04 -0.67
N MET A 119 7.44 -3.34 -0.37
CA MET A 119 7.83 -3.91 0.92
C MET A 119 9.33 -3.77 1.19
N ILE A 120 10.18 -3.93 0.17
CA ILE A 120 11.63 -3.75 0.31
C ILE A 120 12.00 -2.27 0.42
N ALA A 121 11.33 -1.40 -0.35
CA ALA A 121 11.63 0.02 -0.36
C ALA A 121 11.36 0.69 0.99
N SER A 122 10.26 0.31 1.65
CA SER A 122 9.82 0.92 2.90
C SER A 122 10.56 0.35 4.13
N ASP A 123 11.11 1.23 4.96
CA ASP A 123 11.76 0.85 6.22
C ASP A 123 10.74 0.39 7.28
N ALA A 124 9.58 1.04 7.33
CA ALA A 124 8.48 0.72 8.24
C ALA A 124 7.23 0.32 7.46
N VAL A 125 6.74 -0.90 7.68
CA VAL A 125 5.50 -1.41 7.10
C VAL A 125 4.61 -1.94 8.23
N ALA A 126 3.40 -1.40 8.33
CA ALA A 126 2.34 -1.84 9.23
C ALA A 126 1.24 -2.53 8.43
N PHE A 127 0.87 -3.74 8.84
CA PHE A 127 -0.16 -4.52 8.17
C PHE A 127 -1.52 -4.31 8.82
N TYR A 128 -2.55 -4.17 7.99
CA TYR A 128 -3.93 -3.98 8.41
C TYR A 128 -4.86 -4.97 7.71
N SER A 129 -5.81 -5.53 8.46
CA SER A 129 -6.85 -6.42 7.93
C SER A 129 -7.90 -5.67 7.11
N SER A 130 -8.82 -6.40 6.48
CA SER A 130 -10.00 -5.88 5.78
C SER A 130 -10.89 -4.99 6.66
N GLN A 131 -10.82 -5.18 7.98
CA GLN A 131 -11.54 -4.39 8.99
C GLN A 131 -10.68 -3.28 9.60
N TRP A 132 -9.51 -2.97 9.02
CA TRP A 132 -8.54 -2.01 9.54
C TRP A 132 -7.99 -2.34 10.94
N LEU A 133 -7.97 -3.63 11.28
CA LEU A 133 -7.31 -4.09 12.50
C LEU A 133 -5.82 -4.20 12.26
N PHE A 134 -5.03 -3.68 13.20
CA PHE A 134 -3.57 -3.78 13.14
C PHE A 134 -3.14 -5.25 13.35
N LEU A 135 -2.40 -5.78 12.39
CA LEU A 135 -1.97 -7.18 12.34
C LEU A 135 -0.51 -7.34 12.80
N GLY A 136 0.32 -6.32 12.64
CA GLY A 136 1.72 -6.35 13.04
C GLY A 136 2.59 -5.45 12.18
N TRP A 137 3.84 -5.28 12.62
CA TRP A 137 4.90 -4.63 11.86
C TRP A 137 5.68 -5.68 11.06
N LYS A 138 6.26 -5.27 9.93
CA LYS A 138 7.22 -6.07 9.15
C LYS A 138 8.39 -6.61 9.99
N THR A 139 8.76 -5.91 11.07
CA THR A 139 9.85 -6.30 11.97
C THR A 139 9.41 -7.22 13.12
N ASP A 140 8.12 -7.49 13.27
CA ASP A 140 7.63 -8.39 14.33
C ASP A 140 8.08 -9.82 14.05
N SER A 141 8.54 -10.53 15.08
CA SER A 141 9.29 -11.79 14.94
C SER A 141 8.60 -12.88 14.11
N HIS A 142 7.27 -12.89 14.05
CA HIS A 142 6.47 -13.89 13.34
C HIS A 142 6.09 -13.47 11.91
N VAL A 143 6.21 -12.18 11.58
CA VAL A 143 5.77 -11.63 10.28
C VAL A 143 6.72 -12.02 9.13
N PRO A 144 8.06 -11.96 9.25
CA PRO A 144 8.97 -12.36 8.16
C PRO A 144 8.73 -13.77 7.65
N SER A 145 8.55 -14.76 8.54
CA SER A 145 8.26 -16.14 8.13
C SER A 145 6.93 -16.26 7.39
N MET A 146 5.91 -15.51 7.83
CA MET A 146 4.59 -15.50 7.19
C MET A 146 4.64 -14.88 5.78
N ILE A 147 5.40 -13.80 5.63
CA ILE A 147 5.66 -13.17 4.32
C ILE A 147 6.38 -14.17 3.40
N GLU A 148 7.45 -14.82 3.88
CA GLU A 148 8.18 -15.82 3.09
C GLU A 148 7.27 -16.97 2.65
N GLN A 149 6.39 -17.43 3.54
CA GLN A 149 5.45 -18.50 3.25
C GLN A 149 4.40 -18.07 2.22
N GLY A 150 3.84 -16.86 2.34
CA GLY A 150 2.91 -16.31 1.35
C GLY A 150 3.53 -16.15 -0.04
N VAL A 151 4.79 -15.68 -0.11
CA VAL A 151 5.53 -15.57 -1.38
C VAL A 151 5.86 -16.96 -1.97
N ARG A 152 6.17 -17.96 -1.15
CA ARG A 152 6.38 -19.34 -1.64
C ARG A 152 5.10 -19.94 -2.21
N ASN A 153 3.97 -19.78 -1.51
CA ASN A 153 2.66 -20.28 -1.92
C ASN A 153 2.20 -19.69 -3.27
N SER A 154 2.55 -18.43 -3.54
CA SER A 154 2.23 -17.77 -4.82
C SER A 154 3.04 -18.35 -5.99
N THR A 155 4.27 -18.80 -5.74
CA THR A 155 5.17 -19.34 -6.76
C THR A 155 4.84 -20.80 -7.12
N THR A 156 4.35 -21.59 -6.16
CA THR A 156 3.98 -23.00 -6.37
C THR A 156 2.60 -23.17 -7.02
N GLY A 157 1.68 -22.21 -6.86
CA GLY A 157 0.35 -22.24 -7.48
C GLY A 157 0.32 -22.10 -9.01
N SER A 158 1.41 -21.68 -9.64
CA SER A 158 1.48 -21.48 -11.10
C SER A 158 1.88 -22.74 -11.91
N ARG A 159 2.02 -23.91 -11.27
CA ARG A 159 2.56 -25.12 -11.93
C ARG A 159 1.60 -26.28 -12.15
N THR A 160 0.31 -26.13 -11.90
CA THR A 160 -0.70 -27.17 -12.18
C THR A 160 -1.85 -26.63 -12.99
N LEU A 161 -1.70 -26.64 -14.31
CA LEU A 161 -2.77 -26.76 -15.30
C LEU A 161 -2.11 -27.08 -16.64
N HIS A 162 -2.02 -28.37 -16.97
CA HIS A 162 -2.30 -28.93 -18.29
C HIS A 162 -2.22 -30.47 -18.17
N PRO A 163 -3.34 -31.19 -18.28
CA PRO A 163 -3.31 -32.61 -18.65
C PRO A 163 -2.87 -32.80 -20.10
#